data_AF-A0A228I9G1-F1
#
_entry.id   AF-A0A228I9G1-F1
#
_cell.length_a   1.000
_cell.length_b   1.000
_cell.length_c   1.000
_cell.angle_alpha   90.00
_cell.angle_beta   90.00
_cell.angle_gamma   90.00
#
_symmetry.space_group_name_H-M   'P 1'
#
loop_
_entity.id
_entity.type
_entity.pdbx_description
1 polymer ?
#
loop_
_entity_poly.entity_id
_entity_poly.type
_entity_poly.pdbx_seq_one_letter_code
_entity_poly.pdbx_strand_id
1 'polypeptide(L)'
;MSEHLVVEEGDYFCFCEAFEAPRGVWRASVRFERKSDHAAMKTHITGMTHKLTDTFSTHHDAMTAAQAYARHKVSKDETGL
;
A
#
# COMPACT_ATOMS: atom_id res chain seq x y z
N MET A 1 6.85 -5.25 14.93
CA MET A 1 7.79 -4.93 13.83
C MET A 1 7.01 -4.41 12.62
N SER A 2 7.64 -3.67 11.69
CA SER A 2 7.00 -3.24 10.44
C SER A 2 7.97 -3.28 9.27
N GLU A 3 7.48 -3.68 8.11
CA GLU A 3 8.20 -3.68 6.84
C GLU A 3 7.47 -2.79 5.83
N HIS A 4 8.26 -2.13 4.99
CA HIS A 4 7.77 -1.17 4.01
C HIS A 4 8.38 -1.48 2.64
N LEU A 5 7.54 -1.42 1.61
CA LEU A 5 7.96 -1.53 0.23
C LEU A 5 7.20 -0.50 -0.60
N VAL A 6 7.92 0.28 -1.40
CA VAL A 6 7.30 1.16 -2.39
C VAL A 6 7.33 0.44 -3.72
N VAL A 7 6.16 0.31 -4.35
CA VAL A 7 6.04 -0.20 -5.71
C VAL A 7 5.43 0.86 -6.61
N GLU A 8 5.89 0.88 -7.85
CA GLU A 8 5.37 1.74 -8.89
C GLU A 8 4.39 0.96 -9.75
N GLU A 9 3.12 1.35 -9.74
CA GLU A 9 2.06 0.65 -10.47
C GLU A 9 1.23 1.70 -11.21
N GLY A 10 1.25 1.64 -12.55
CA GLY A 10 0.60 2.65 -13.40
C GLY A 10 1.03 4.08 -13.04
N ASP A 11 0.04 4.94 -12.82
CA ASP A 11 0.21 6.35 -12.47
C ASP A 11 0.37 6.60 -10.95
N TYR A 12 0.57 5.54 -10.16
CA TYR A 12 0.61 5.62 -8.69
C TYR A 12 1.92 5.13 -8.10
N PHE A 13 2.37 5.80 -7.05
CA PHE A 13 3.25 5.21 -6.05
C PHE A 13 2.40 4.49 -5.02
N CYS A 14 2.68 3.21 -4.80
CA CYS A 14 1.97 2.38 -3.82
C CYS A 14 2.93 2.02 -2.69
N PHE A 15 2.71 2.61 -1.53
CA PHE A 15 3.48 2.35 -0.30
C PHE A 15 2.81 1.19 0.43
N CYS A 16 3.34 -0.01 0.23
CA CYS A 16 2.91 -1.23 0.89
C CYS A 16 3.56 -1.31 2.28
N GLU A 17 2.77 -1.60 3.30
CA GLU A 17 3.23 -1.77 4.67
C GLU A 17 2.68 -3.09 5.22
N ALA A 18 3.58 -3.92 5.76
CA ALA A 18 3.23 -5.06 6.58
C ALA A 18 3.66 -4.76 8.02
N PHE A 19 2.74 -4.87 8.97
CA PHE A 19 3.04 -4.57 10.37
C PHE A 19 2.50 -5.66 11.29
N GLU A 20 3.27 -5.94 12.32
CA GLU A 20 2.94 -6.92 13.35
C GLU A 20 1.95 -6.30 14.34
N ALA A 21 0.78 -6.91 14.43
CA ALA A 21 -0.24 -6.68 15.44
C ALA A 21 -0.01 -7.60 16.65
N PRO A 22 -0.71 -7.38 17.79
CA PRO A 22 -0.56 -8.22 18.97
C PRO A 22 -0.77 -9.70 18.66
N ARG A 23 -0.04 -10.56 19.40
CA ARG A 23 -0.08 -12.03 19.31
C ARG A 23 0.57 -12.60 18.04
N GLY A 24 1.56 -11.91 17.45
CA GLY A 24 2.33 -12.40 16.29
C GLY A 24 1.54 -12.44 14.99
N VAL A 25 0.40 -11.74 14.94
CA VAL A 25 -0.44 -11.64 13.75
C VAL A 25 0.03 -10.47 12.91
N TRP A 26 0.16 -10.66 11.61
CA TRP A 26 0.54 -9.60 10.68
C TRP A 26 -0.68 -8.99 10.01
N ARG A 27 -0.62 -7.68 9.76
CA ARG A 27 -1.61 -6.91 9.02
C ARG A 27 -0.93 -6.16 7.89
N ALA A 28 -1.73 -5.79 6.89
CA ALA A 28 -1.24 -5.10 5.71
C ALA A 28 -2.02 -3.80 5.48
N SER A 29 -1.33 -2.80 4.95
CA SER A 29 -1.96 -1.61 4.39
C SER A 29 -1.23 -1.12 3.15
N VAL A 30 -1.92 -0.37 2.31
CA VAL A 30 -1.35 0.25 1.11
C VAL A 30 -1.76 1.71 1.09
N ARG A 31 -0.79 2.62 1.00
CA ARG A 31 -1.06 4.02 0.68
C ARG A 31 -0.79 4.26 -0.80
N PHE A 32 -1.73 4.89 -1.48
CA PHE A 32 -1.61 5.31 -2.88
C PHE A 32 -1.31 6.80 -2.92
N GLU A 33 -0.45 7.22 -3.83
CA GLU A 33 -0.20 8.63 -4.18
C GLU A 33 -0.04 8.73 -5.70
N ARG A 34 -0.57 9.81 -6.32
CA ARG A 34 -0.44 10.01 -7.76
C ARG A 34 0.98 10.45 -8.12
N LYS A 35 1.63 9.79 -9.08
CA LYS A 35 2.96 10.16 -9.60
C LYS A 35 3.00 11.59 -10.16
N SER A 36 1.89 12.04 -10.75
CA SER A 36 1.76 13.40 -11.28
C SER A 36 1.95 14.48 -10.20
N ASP A 37 1.55 14.20 -8.96
CA ASP A 37 1.66 15.17 -7.86
C ASP A 37 3.12 15.34 -7.43
N HIS A 38 3.88 14.25 -7.45
CA HIS A 38 5.33 14.26 -7.24
C HIS A 38 6.06 14.96 -8.39
N ALA A 39 5.69 14.67 -9.64
CA ALA A 39 6.28 15.32 -10.82
C ALA A 39 6.01 16.83 -10.85
N ALA A 40 4.83 17.27 -10.38
CA ALA A 40 4.48 18.68 -10.22
C ALA A 40 5.17 19.35 -9.01
N MET A 41 6.01 18.62 -8.27
CA MET A 41 6.71 19.09 -7.06
C MET A 41 5.74 19.73 -6.05
N LYS A 42 4.53 19.17 -5.92
CA LYS A 42 3.57 19.65 -4.93
C LYS A 42 4.16 19.44 -3.54
N THR A 43 4.07 20.47 -2.70
CA THR A 43 4.52 20.38 -1.30
C THR A 43 3.57 19.56 -0.42
N HIS A 44 2.33 19.36 -0.88
CA HIS A 44 1.32 18.53 -0.25
C HIS A 44 0.85 17.48 -1.25
N ILE A 45 1.18 16.22 -1.00
CA ILE A 45 0.78 15.08 -1.82
C ILE A 45 -0.45 14.45 -1.18
N THR A 46 -1.55 14.37 -1.93
CA THR A 46 -2.75 13.66 -1.46
C THR A 46 -2.48 12.16 -1.53
N GLY A 47 -2.66 11.49 -0.40
CA GLY A 47 -2.53 10.05 -0.29
C GLY A 47 -3.83 9.40 0.20
N MET A 48 -4.14 8.21 -0.33
CA MET A 48 -5.26 7.39 0.13
C MET A 48 -4.74 6.08 0.71
N THR A 49 -5.06 5.78 1.97
CA THR A 49 -4.62 4.55 2.65
C THR A 49 -5.74 3.53 2.75
N HIS A 50 -5.51 2.35 2.20
CA HIS A 50 -6.40 1.19 2.34
C HIS A 50 -5.77 0.21 3.33
N LYS A 51 -6.49 -0.14 4.39
CA LYS A 51 -6.11 -1.21 5.31
C LYS A 51 -6.75 -2.50 4.84
N LEU A 52 -5.96 -3.55 4.68
CA LEU A 52 -6.49 -4.87 4.37
C LEU A 52 -7.15 -5.42 5.64
N THR A 53 -8.33 -6.02 5.48
CA THR A 53 -9.10 -6.61 6.58
C THR A 53 -8.53 -7.95 7.03
N ASP A 54 -7.81 -8.63 6.13
CA ASP A 54 -7.22 -9.93 6.38
C ASP A 54 -6.04 -9.84 7.36
N THR A 55 -5.84 -10.94 8.07
CA THR A 55 -4.72 -11.13 8.99
C THR A 55 -3.85 -12.28 8.50
N PHE A 56 -2.54 -12.15 8.67
CA PHE A 56 -1.55 -13.05 8.12
C PHE A 56 -0.68 -13.66 9.23
N SER A 57 -0.18 -14.87 9.00
CA SER A 57 0.73 -15.56 9.92
C SER A 57 2.17 -15.06 9.81
N THR A 58 2.55 -14.47 8.68
CA THR A 58 3.91 -14.00 8.42
C THR A 58 3.91 -12.60 7.81
N HIS A 59 5.02 -11.87 7.98
CA HIS A 59 5.24 -10.59 7.32
C HIS A 59 5.24 -10.72 5.80
N HIS A 60 5.81 -11.81 5.28
CA HIS A 60 5.93 -12.07 3.86
C HIS A 60 4.56 -12.22 3.19
N ASP A 61 3.64 -12.95 3.82
CA ASP A 61 2.27 -13.12 3.33
C ASP A 61 1.52 -11.79 3.33
N ALA A 62 1.64 -11.01 4.42
CA ALA A 62 1.05 -9.68 4.52
C ALA A 62 1.57 -8.73 3.43
N MET A 63 2.89 -8.74 3.19
CA MET A 63 3.51 -7.90 2.18
C MET A 63 3.14 -8.33 0.75
N THR A 64 3.05 -9.64 0.50
CA THR A 64 2.59 -10.17 -0.80
C THR A 64 1.14 -9.79 -1.06
N ALA A 65 0.27 -9.88 -0.04
CA ALA A 65 -1.11 -9.45 -0.13
C ALA A 65 -1.23 -7.93 -0.37
N ALA A 66 -0.42 -7.11 0.30
CA ALA A 66 -0.38 -5.67 0.09
C ALA A 66 -0.04 -5.31 -1.38
N GLN A 67 1.01 -5.93 -1.93
CA GLN A 67 1.40 -5.71 -3.33
C GLN A 67 0.34 -6.17 -4.33
N ALA A 68 -0.24 -7.35 -4.11
CA ALA A 68 -1.31 -7.86 -4.96
C ALA A 68 -2.55 -6.95 -4.93
N TYR A 69 -2.90 -6.47 -3.74
CA TYR A 69 -4.00 -5.52 -3.55
C TYR A 69 -3.73 -4.18 -4.27
N ALA A 70 -2.49 -3.66 -4.17
CA ALA A 70 -2.08 -2.44 -4.86
C ALA A 70 -2.29 -2.55 -6.38
N ARG A 71 -1.75 -3.62 -6.99
CA ARG A 71 -1.92 -3.91 -8.43
C ARG A 71 -3.39 -4.03 -8.83
N HIS A 72 -4.19 -4.70 -8.00
CA HIS A 72 -5.61 -4.88 -8.27
C HIS A 72 -6.36 -3.55 -8.27
N LYS A 73 -6.11 -2.68 -7.28
CA LYS A 73 -6.77 -1.38 -7.19
C LYS A 73 -6.32 -0.41 -8.29
N VAL A 74 -5.03 -0.39 -8.61
CA VAL A 74 -4.52 0.43 -9.72
C VAL A 74 -5.10 -0.03 -11.06
N SER A 75 -5.13 -1.34 -11.34
CA SER A 75 -5.64 -1.83 -12.63
C SER A 75 -7.13 -1.56 -12.86
N LYS A 76 -7.88 -1.25 -11.80
CA LYS A 76 -9.29 -0.84 -11.85
C LYS A 76 -9.51 0.66 -11.67
N ASP A 77 -8.44 1.43 -11.45
CA ASP A 77 -8.49 2.83 -11.02
C ASP A 77 -9.39 3.06 -9.78
N GLU A 78 -9.42 2.08 -8.87
CA GLU A 78 -10.21 2.10 -7.63
C GLU A 78 -9.35 2.46 -6.41
N THR A 79 -8.37 3.34 -6.59
CA THR A 79 -7.45 3.78 -5.53
C THR A 79 -8.07 4.83 -4.61
N GLY A 80 -9.18 5.45 -5.03
CA GLY A 80 -9.87 6.51 -4.28
C GLY A 80 -9.26 7.90 -4.44
N LEU A 81 -8.31 8.08 -5.37
CA LEU A 81 -7.66 9.34 -5.72
C LEU A 81 -8.08 9.88 -7.08
#